data_AF-A0A3B9PLM6-F1
#
_entry.id   AF-A0A3B9PLM6-F1
#
_cell.length_a   1.000
_cell.length_b   1.000
_cell.length_c   1.000
_cell.angle_alpha   90.00
_cell.angle_beta   90.00
_cell.angle_gamma   90.00
#
_symmetry.space_group_name_H-M   'P 1'
#
loop_
_entity.id
_entity.type
_entity.pdbx_description
1 polymer ?
#
loop_
_entity_poly.entity_id
_entity_poly.type
_entity_poly.pdbx_seq_one_letter_code
_entity_poly.pdbx_strand_id
1 'polypeptide(L)'
;MLVHSWLSRNVLPALAGLGVIVAATPLPASAQHAAHEHGVARLSAALEGGELLLEFLTPLDNLVGFEHAPTTAAQRQALADAAARLREGGRLFVLPEAAACVQRTVEIEAPWLSEVEGARGHDHDHDHEHEHEHE
;
A
#
# COMPACT_ATOMS: atom_id res chain seq x y z
N MET A 1 5.54 -1.76 -2.28
CA MET A 1 4.71 -0.78 -1.55
C MET A 1 5.08 0.61 -1.97
N LEU A 2 4.31 1.17 -2.90
CA LEU A 2 4.26 2.60 -3.17
C LEU A 2 2.96 3.19 -2.64
N VAL A 3 2.98 4.49 -2.35
CA VAL A 3 1.89 5.29 -1.79
C VAL A 3 1.80 6.57 -2.60
N HIS A 4 0.68 6.82 -3.27
CA HIS A 4 0.46 7.95 -4.15
C HIS A 4 -0.89 8.64 -3.86
N SER A 5 -0.86 9.68 -3.02
CA SER A 5 -2.03 10.52 -2.76
C SER A 5 -2.11 11.69 -3.76
N TRP A 6 -3.24 11.82 -4.47
CA TRP A 6 -3.54 12.96 -5.36
C TRP A 6 -4.84 13.66 -4.95
N LEU A 7 -4.83 15.00 -4.85
CA LEU A 7 -6.06 15.81 -4.92
C LEU A 7 -5.80 17.13 -5.66
N SER A 8 -6.57 17.38 -6.73
CA SER A 8 -6.44 18.54 -7.64
C SER A 8 -7.25 19.76 -7.19
N ARG A 9 -6.70 20.97 -7.37
CA ARG A 9 -7.49 22.22 -7.42
C ARG A 9 -7.28 22.94 -8.76
N ASN A 10 -8.40 23.27 -9.40
CA ASN A 10 -8.51 24.01 -10.65
C ASN A 10 -7.83 25.39 -10.57
N VAL A 11 -6.91 25.66 -11.50
CA VAL A 11 -6.50 27.01 -11.86
C VAL A 11 -6.51 27.10 -13.39
N LEU A 12 -7.39 27.94 -13.94
CA LEU A 12 -7.40 28.33 -15.35
C LEU A 12 -6.24 29.29 -15.62
N PRO A 13 -5.40 29.09 -16.66
CA PRO A 13 -4.59 30.16 -17.20
C PRO A 13 -5.09 30.59 -18.59
N ALA A 14 -5.04 31.91 -18.80
CA ALA A 14 -5.31 32.58 -20.06
C ALA A 14 -4.34 32.12 -21.16
N LEU A 15 -4.87 31.97 -22.38
CA LEU A 15 -4.17 31.50 -23.57
C LEU A 15 -3.25 32.59 -24.15
N ALA A 16 -1.95 32.33 -24.20
CA ALA A 16 -1.03 32.93 -25.16
C ALA A 16 -0.19 31.81 -25.79
N GLY A 17 -0.41 31.58 -27.08
CA GLY A 17 0.06 30.40 -27.80
C GLY A 17 1.55 30.43 -28.14
N LEU A 18 2.20 29.28 -27.91
CA LEU A 18 3.39 28.83 -28.62
C LEU A 18 3.26 27.31 -28.75
N GLY A 19 3.06 26.82 -29.98
CA GLY A 19 2.84 25.40 -30.23
C GLY A 19 4.12 24.59 -29.99
N VAL A 20 4.19 23.92 -28.83
CA VAL A 20 5.20 22.90 -28.55
C VAL A 20 4.63 21.56 -29.00
N ILE A 21 5.23 20.96 -30.04
CA ILE A 21 4.94 19.58 -30.43
C ILE A 21 5.65 18.67 -29.42
N VAL A 22 4.91 18.20 -28.42
CA VAL A 22 5.38 17.14 -27.51
C VAL A 22 5.21 15.81 -28.24
N ALA A 23 6.31 15.24 -28.70
CA ALA A 23 6.34 13.86 -29.15
C ALA A 23 6.13 12.95 -27.93
N ALA A 24 4.95 12.33 -27.82
CA ALA A 24 4.65 11.35 -26.79
C ALA A 24 5.41 10.05 -27.08
N THR A 25 6.67 9.98 -26.64
CA THR A 25 7.37 8.70 -26.56
C THR A 25 6.73 7.88 -25.44
N PRO A 26 6.15 6.69 -25.70
CA PRO A 26 5.66 5.85 -24.64
C PRO A 26 6.84 5.46 -23.73
N LEU A 27 6.81 5.90 -22.48
CA LEU A 27 7.75 5.42 -21.48
C LEU A 27 7.45 3.93 -21.26
N PRO A 28 8.42 3.02 -21.41
CA PRO A 28 8.22 1.65 -21.00
C PRO A 28 8.00 1.65 -19.49
N ALA A 29 6.79 1.27 -19.06
CA ALA A 29 6.52 0.93 -17.67
C ALA A 29 7.37 -0.30 -17.33
N SER A 30 8.58 -0.05 -16.84
CA SER A 30 9.45 -1.09 -16.35
C SER A 30 8.84 -1.58 -15.05
N ALA A 31 8.19 -2.74 -15.07
CA ALA A 31 7.98 -3.51 -13.86
C ALA A 31 9.37 -3.92 -13.37
N GLN A 32 10.01 -3.02 -12.61
CA GLN A 32 11.32 -3.26 -12.02
C GLN A 32 11.15 -4.34 -10.96
N HIS A 33 11.37 -5.59 -11.33
CA HIS A 33 11.90 -6.58 -10.39
C HIS A 33 13.33 -6.15 -10.06
N ALA A 34 13.46 -5.07 -9.28
CA ALA A 34 14.75 -4.69 -8.73
C ALA A 34 15.25 -5.85 -7.88
N ALA A 35 16.57 -6.07 -7.86
CA ALA A 35 17.13 -6.97 -6.86
C ALA A 35 16.74 -6.43 -5.48
N HIS A 36 15.95 -7.20 -4.74
CA HIS A 36 15.56 -6.87 -3.39
C HIS A 36 16.63 -7.45 -2.45
N GLU A 37 17.33 -6.60 -1.71
CA GLU A 37 18.23 -7.06 -0.65
C GLU A 37 17.38 -7.38 0.58
N HIS A 38 17.32 -8.66 0.95
CA HIS A 38 16.63 -9.09 2.16
C HIS A 38 17.30 -8.45 3.38
N GLY A 39 16.49 -8.05 4.36
CA GLY A 39 16.93 -7.33 5.55
C GLY A 39 17.17 -5.82 5.34
N VAL A 40 17.07 -5.32 4.11
CA VAL A 40 17.24 -3.89 3.80
C VAL A 40 15.91 -3.29 3.39
N ALA A 41 15.61 -2.11 3.94
CA ALA A 41 14.49 -1.28 3.52
C ALA A 41 14.97 0.14 3.25
N ARG A 42 14.26 0.86 2.39
CA ARG A 42 14.52 2.26 2.06
C ARG A 42 13.39 3.12 2.62
N LEU A 43 13.76 4.18 3.33
CA LEU A 43 12.85 5.25 3.72
C LEU A 43 13.30 6.55 3.02
N SER A 44 12.41 7.13 2.21
CA SER A 44 12.58 8.45 1.62
C SER A 44 11.67 9.45 2.33
N ALA A 45 12.12 10.70 2.45
CA ALA A 45 11.33 11.79 3.03
C ALA A 45 11.40 13.04 2.14
N ALA A 46 10.26 13.68 1.92
CA ALA A 46 10.17 14.96 1.21
C ALA A 46 9.28 15.93 2.00
N LEU A 47 9.70 17.18 2.11
CA LEU A 47 8.96 18.23 2.82
C LEU A 47 8.70 19.39 1.85
N GLU A 48 7.44 19.66 1.56
CA GLU A 48 7.02 20.75 0.67
C GLU A 48 5.73 21.39 1.19
N GLY A 49 5.65 22.72 1.23
CA GLY A 49 4.41 23.42 1.60
C GLY A 49 3.87 23.13 3.02
N GLY A 50 4.69 22.57 3.91
CA GLY A 50 4.26 22.10 5.24
C GLY A 50 3.75 20.65 5.27
N GLU A 51 3.81 19.95 4.14
CA GLU A 51 3.46 18.54 4.01
C GLU A 51 4.73 17.68 4.00
N LEU A 52 4.77 16.70 4.90
CA LEU A 52 5.82 15.70 4.95
C LEU A 52 5.31 14.41 4.29
N LEU A 53 5.94 14.01 3.19
CA LEU A 53 5.73 12.72 2.55
C LEU A 53 6.83 11.76 2.98
N LEU A 54 6.42 10.57 3.43
CA LEU A 54 7.32 9.45 3.72
C LEU A 54 7.01 8.31 2.74
N GLU A 55 8.04 7.80 2.08
CA GLU A 55 7.94 6.61 1.23
C GLU A 55 8.79 5.50 1.85
N PHE A 56 8.15 4.38 2.20
CA PHE A 56 8.81 3.21 2.78
C PHE A 56 8.73 2.03 1.81
N LEU A 57 9.88 1.70 1.22
CA LEU A 57 10.02 0.59 0.29
C LEU A 57 10.80 -0.55 0.97
N THR A 58 10.18 -1.71 1.07
CA THR A 58 10.77 -2.91 1.69
C THR A 58 10.39 -4.17 0.91
N PRO A 59 11.30 -5.16 0.81
CA PRO A 59 10.94 -6.56 0.51
C PRO A 59 9.81 -7.05 1.42
N LEU A 60 8.97 -7.95 0.90
CA LEU A 60 7.87 -8.54 1.66
C LEU A 60 8.42 -9.47 2.76
N ASP A 61 9.54 -10.14 2.49
CA ASP A 61 10.26 -11.00 3.43
C ASP A 61 10.61 -10.29 4.74
N ASN A 62 10.97 -9.01 4.69
CA ASN A 62 11.29 -8.22 5.88
C ASN A 62 10.10 -8.04 6.83
N LEU A 63 8.88 -8.17 6.31
CA LEU A 63 7.64 -7.95 7.06
C LEU A 63 7.00 -9.27 7.51
N VAL A 64 7.00 -10.29 6.65
CA VAL A 64 6.25 -11.54 6.88
C VAL A 64 7.10 -12.80 6.73
N GLY A 65 8.35 -12.70 6.30
CA GLY A 65 9.29 -13.82 6.17
C GLY A 65 9.12 -14.68 4.92
N PHE A 66 8.44 -14.17 3.87
CA PHE A 66 8.34 -14.82 2.56
C PHE A 66 8.01 -13.82 1.44
N GLU A 67 8.32 -14.19 0.18
CA GLU A 67 8.05 -13.38 -1.04
C GLU A 67 6.98 -14.00 -1.97
N HIS A 68 6.58 -15.24 -1.72
CA HIS A 68 5.60 -15.94 -2.56
C HIS A 68 4.14 -15.62 -2.16
N ALA A 69 3.19 -16.06 -2.98
CA ALA A 69 1.77 -16.01 -2.66
C ALA A 69 1.45 -16.62 -1.29
N PRO A 70 0.62 -16.01 -0.43
CA PRO A 70 0.22 -16.62 0.83
C PRO A 70 -0.72 -17.81 0.57
N THR A 71 -0.25 -19.03 0.87
CA THR A 71 -1.01 -20.26 0.60
C THR A 71 -1.75 -20.77 1.84
N THR A 72 -1.24 -20.46 3.04
CA THR A 72 -1.84 -20.90 4.32
C THR A 72 -2.63 -19.79 5.00
N ALA A 73 -3.53 -20.15 5.91
CA ALA A 73 -4.27 -19.19 6.73
C ALA A 73 -3.33 -18.30 7.56
N ALA A 74 -2.26 -18.88 8.12
CA ALA A 74 -1.25 -18.16 8.88
C ALA A 74 -0.52 -17.11 8.02
N GLN A 75 -0.15 -17.45 6.78
CA GLN A 75 0.49 -16.49 5.86
C GLN A 75 -0.44 -15.35 5.45
N ARG A 76 -1.72 -15.63 5.19
CA ARG A 76 -2.72 -14.58 4.91
C ARG A 76 -2.93 -13.67 6.12
N GLN A 77 -2.96 -14.23 7.32
CA GLN A 77 -3.06 -13.44 8.54
C GLN A 77 -1.81 -12.58 8.75
N ALA A 78 -0.61 -13.11 8.56
CA ALA A 78 0.64 -12.35 8.66
C ALA A 78 0.68 -11.15 7.69
N LEU A 79 0.25 -11.33 6.44
CA LEU A 79 0.18 -10.24 5.47
C LEU A 79 -0.77 -9.12 5.92
N ALA A 80 -1.93 -9.49 6.47
CA ALA A 80 -2.89 -8.53 6.97
C ALA A 80 -2.44 -7.80 8.23
N ASP A 81 -1.81 -8.52 9.17
CA ASP A 81 -1.26 -7.92 10.39
C ASP A 81 -0.14 -6.96 10.05
N ALA A 82 0.72 -7.31 9.07
CA ALA A 82 1.73 -6.39 8.55
C ALA A 82 1.10 -5.12 7.95
N ALA A 83 0.05 -5.27 7.13
CA ALA A 83 -0.67 -4.12 6.58
C ALA A 83 -1.35 -3.26 7.67
N ALA A 84 -1.99 -3.88 8.67
CA ALA A 84 -2.60 -3.16 9.78
C ALA A 84 -1.57 -2.33 10.57
N ARG A 85 -0.39 -2.90 10.85
CA ARG A 85 0.71 -2.19 11.50
C ARG A 85 1.23 -1.02 10.67
N LEU A 86 1.35 -1.19 9.35
CA LEU A 86 1.79 -0.12 8.45
C LEU A 86 0.78 1.03 8.36
N ARG A 87 -0.52 0.77 8.52
CA ARG A 87 -1.55 1.82 8.61
C ARG A 87 -1.38 2.71 9.86
N GLU A 88 -0.75 2.19 10.90
CA GLU A 88 -0.34 2.95 12.09
C GLU A 88 0.99 3.71 11.86
N GLY A 89 1.16 4.33 10.69
CA GLY A 89 2.40 4.98 10.26
C GLY A 89 2.97 5.99 11.27
N GLY A 90 2.13 6.76 11.96
CA GLY A 90 2.56 7.71 13.00
C GLY A 90 3.15 7.06 14.25
N ARG A 91 2.93 5.77 14.48
CA ARG A 91 3.62 4.98 15.52
C ARG A 91 4.95 4.41 15.03
N LEU A 92 5.08 4.19 13.72
CA LEU A 92 6.29 3.66 13.10
C LEU A 92 7.33 4.76 12.83
N PHE A 93 6.87 5.92 12.40
CA PHE A 93 7.70 7.07 12.04
C PHE A 93 7.38 8.23 12.98
N VAL A 94 7.96 8.16 14.18
CA VAL A 94 7.74 9.17 15.22
C VAL A 94 8.55 10.43 14.90
N LEU A 95 7.85 11.55 14.81
CA LEU A 95 8.43 12.86 14.57
C LEU A 95 8.51 13.64 15.90
N PRO A 96 9.42 14.61 16.03
CA PRO A 96 9.45 15.49 17.19
C PRO A 96 8.12 16.21 17.37
N GLU A 97 7.65 16.36 18.61
CA GLU A 97 6.39 17.04 18.92
C GLU A 97 6.34 18.46 18.33
N ALA A 98 7.47 19.17 18.33
CA ALA A 98 7.62 20.50 17.74
C ALA A 98 7.35 20.57 16.23
N ALA A 99 7.39 19.44 15.50
CA ALA A 99 7.04 19.39 14.09
C ALA A 99 5.52 19.49 13.87
N ALA A 100 4.70 19.18 14.89
CA ALA A 100 3.24 19.25 14.87
C ALA A 100 2.58 18.52 13.68
N CYS A 101 3.25 17.52 13.12
CA CYS A 101 2.71 16.73 12.03
C CYS A 101 1.59 15.80 12.53
N VAL A 102 0.53 15.66 11.73
CA VAL A 102 -0.57 14.73 11.98
C VAL A 102 -0.68 13.82 10.76
N GLN A 103 -0.74 12.49 10.97
CA GLN A 103 -0.94 11.54 9.87
C GLN A 103 -2.28 11.84 9.17
N ARG A 104 -2.20 12.09 7.86
CA ARG A 104 -3.38 12.39 7.03
C ARG A 104 -3.87 11.14 6.29
N THR A 105 -2.97 10.51 5.56
CA THR A 105 -3.24 9.37 4.70
C THR A 105 -2.14 8.34 4.85
N VAL A 106 -2.50 7.07 4.66
CA VAL A 106 -1.56 5.97 4.46
C VAL A 106 -2.16 5.11 3.36
N GLU A 107 -1.36 4.85 2.34
CA GLU A 107 -1.69 3.89 1.30
C GLU A 107 -0.68 2.76 1.38
N ILE A 108 -1.07 1.59 0.89
CA ILE A 108 -0.24 0.40 0.99
C ILE A 108 -0.43 -0.39 -0.30
N GLU A 109 0.64 -0.55 -1.06
CA GLU A 109 0.65 -1.39 -2.26
C GLU A 109 1.50 -2.65 -2.04
N ALA A 110 0.87 -3.75 -1.66
CA ALA A 110 1.54 -5.05 -1.60
C ALA A 110 0.88 -6.06 -2.53
N PRO A 111 1.67 -6.98 -3.11
CA PRO A 111 1.12 -8.16 -3.78
C PRO A 111 0.14 -8.89 -2.85
N TRP A 112 -0.96 -9.40 -3.40
CA TRP A 112 -1.96 -10.25 -2.71
C TRP A 112 -2.76 -9.58 -1.59
N LEU A 113 -2.47 -8.31 -1.24
CA LEU A 113 -3.10 -7.65 -0.11
C LEU A 113 -4.61 -7.45 -0.33
N SER A 114 -5.01 -7.05 -1.54
CA SER A 114 -6.42 -6.90 -1.92
C SER A 114 -7.23 -8.18 -1.74
N GLU A 115 -6.65 -9.33 -2.08
CA GLU A 115 -7.26 -10.65 -1.99
C GLU A 115 -7.42 -11.08 -0.54
N VAL A 116 -6.41 -10.81 0.30
CA VAL A 116 -6.44 -11.10 1.74
C VAL A 116 -7.43 -10.22 2.48
N GLU A 117 -7.62 -8.97 2.06
CA GLU A 117 -8.59 -8.06 2.68
C GLU A 117 -10.01 -8.33 2.22
N GLY A 118 -10.22 -8.68 0.95
CA GLY A 118 -11.54 -9.08 0.43
C GLY A 118 -12.05 -10.42 0.99
N ALA A 119 -11.15 -11.35 1.34
CA ALA A 119 -11.52 -12.67 1.86
C ALA A 119 -12.09 -12.65 3.30
N ARG A 120 -11.93 -11.55 4.05
CA ARG A 120 -12.50 -11.41 5.41
C ARG A 120 -14.00 -11.16 5.46
N GLY A 121 -14.68 -11.08 4.30
CA GLY A 121 -16.11 -10.82 4.18
C GLY A 121 -17.01 -12.05 4.06
N HIS A 122 -16.47 -13.27 4.06
CA HIS A 122 -17.25 -14.51 3.98
C HIS A 122 -17.10 -15.33 5.27
N ASP A 123 -17.89 -14.96 6.29
CA ASP A 123 -18.23 -15.92 7.35
C ASP A 123 -18.96 -17.09 6.70
N HIS A 124 -18.34 -18.26 6.77
CA HIS A 124 -18.96 -19.51 6.40
C HIS A 124 -19.99 -19.87 7.45
N ASP A 125 -21.25 -19.49 7.19
CA ASP A 125 -22.41 -20.06 7.86
C ASP A 125 -22.55 -21.51 7.40
N HIS A 126 -21.85 -22.41 8.09
CA HIS A 126 -22.04 -23.85 7.96
C HIS A 126 -23.26 -24.25 8.78
N ASP A 127 -24.44 -24.05 8.20
CA ASP A 127 -25.66 -24.65 8.71
C ASP A 127 -25.58 -26.16 8.43
N HIS A 128 -25.17 -26.91 9.45
CA HIS A 128 -25.19 -28.37 9.44
C HIS A 128 -26.61 -28.83 9.76
N GLU A 129 -27.45 -28.98 8.72
CA GLU A 129 -28.69 -29.75 8.82
C GLU A 129 -28.34 -31.22 9.07
N HIS A 130 -28.38 -31.62 10.34
CA HIS A 130 -28.47 -33.01 10.76
C HIS A 130 -29.82 -33.23 11.41
N GLU A 131 -30.76 -33.83 10.67
CA GLU A 131 -31.75 -34.71 11.27
C GLU A 131 -32.19 -35.78 10.26
N HIS A 132 -31.85 -37.03 10.60
CA HIS A 132 -32.36 -38.26 9.99
C HIS A 132 -33.59 -38.73 10.77
N GLU A 133 -34.36 -39.65 10.15
CA GLU A 133 -35.40 -40.56 10.69
C GLU A 133 -36.86 -40.07 10.62
N HIS A 134 -37.90 -40.81 10.18
CA HIS A 134 -38.13 -42.19 9.68
C HIS A 134 -39.51 -42.22 8.97
N GLU A 135 -39.66 -43.01 7.89
CA GLU A 135 -40.71 -44.07 7.70
C GLU A 135 -40.40 -44.93 6.46
#